data_AF-A0A1M4W9L0-F1
#
_entry.id   AF-A0A1M4W9L0-F1
#
_cell.length_a   1.000
_cell.length_b   1.000
_cell.length_c   1.000
_cell.angle_alpha   90.00
_cell.angle_beta   90.00
_cell.angle_gamma   90.00
#
_symmetry.space_group_name_H-M   'P 1'
#
loop_
_entity.id
_entity.type
_entity.pdbx_description
1 polymer ?
#
loop_
_entity_poly.entity_id
_entity_poly.type
_entity_poly.pdbx_seq_one_letter_code
_entity_poly.pdbx_strand_id
1 'polypeptide(L)'
;MMKSYIKFYEETKKEYHDMLNHAKRPHDVVNVFAKYTLNFLKKTFPDKITDEHLNYIVFDEELEEGYYFEEPLMNILKEEFETSDLPSILRKKAKEAKDRYLHIVNDNDRTETFRLSNSSKNY
;
A
#
# COMPACT_ATOMS: atom_id res chain seq x y z
N MET A 1 23.91 -15.29 4.57
CA MET A 1 22.98 -14.97 5.67
C MET A 1 21.94 -14.03 5.08
N MET A 2 20.64 -14.36 5.18
CA MET A 2 19.58 -13.53 4.58
C MET A 2 19.42 -12.24 5.39
N LYS A 3 19.33 -11.08 4.72
CA LYS A 3 19.11 -9.80 5.42
C LYS A 3 17.68 -9.79 5.96
N SER A 4 17.48 -9.21 7.14
CA SER A 4 16.16 -9.14 7.77
C SER A 4 15.81 -7.74 8.22
N TYR A 5 14.59 -7.32 7.89
CA TYR A 5 14.02 -6.01 8.19
C TYR A 5 12.79 -6.09 9.10
N ILE A 6 12.55 -7.25 9.72
CA ILE A 6 11.43 -7.49 10.65
C ILE A 6 11.37 -6.46 11.77
N LYS A 7 12.52 -6.01 12.30
CA LYS A 7 12.54 -4.98 13.35
C LYS A 7 11.81 -3.71 12.91
N PHE A 8 12.12 -3.19 11.72
CA PHE A 8 11.47 -2.00 11.17
C PHE A 8 9.98 -2.24 10.86
N TYR A 9 9.64 -3.45 10.45
CA TYR A 9 8.25 -3.84 10.20
C TYR A 9 7.43 -3.84 11.50
N GLU A 10 7.98 -4.42 12.57
CA GLU A 10 7.33 -4.50 13.89
C GLU A 10 7.11 -3.11 14.50
N GLU A 11 8.05 -2.18 14.30
CA GLU A 11 7.94 -0.80 14.76
C GLU A 11 6.85 0.00 14.02
N THR A 12 6.57 -0.33 12.76
CA THR A 12 5.70 0.48 11.88
C THR A 12 4.33 -0.14 11.61
N LYS A 13 4.14 -1.44 11.90
CA LYS A 13 2.91 -2.17 11.53
C LYS A 13 1.63 -1.60 12.14
N LYS A 14 1.69 -1.11 13.39
CA LYS A 14 0.50 -0.61 14.09
C LYS A 14 0.05 0.71 13.50
N GLU A 15 0.97 1.66 13.35
CA GLU A 15 0.70 2.96 12.75
C GLU A 15 0.10 2.81 11.34
N TYR A 16 0.68 1.93 10.52
CA TYR A 16 0.15 1.64 9.19
C TYR A 16 -1.28 1.12 9.21
N HIS A 17 -1.56 0.13 10.07
CA HIS A 17 -2.90 -0.44 10.19
C HIS A 17 -3.91 0.61 10.66
N ASP A 18 -3.53 1.44 11.63
CA ASP A 18 -4.35 2.55 12.09
C ASP A 18 -4.63 3.53 10.92
N MET A 19 -3.63 3.92 10.13
CA MET A 19 -3.80 4.80 8.96
C MET A 19 -4.75 4.21 7.91
N LEU A 20 -4.62 2.91 7.59
CA LEU A 20 -5.52 2.24 6.63
C LEU A 20 -6.97 2.22 7.12
N ASN A 21 -7.21 1.99 8.41
CA ASN A 21 -8.56 1.99 8.97
C ASN A 21 -9.22 3.37 8.90
N HIS A 22 -8.43 4.45 8.96
CA HIS A 22 -8.94 5.81 8.83
C HIS A 22 -9.13 6.26 7.37
N ALA A 23 -8.54 5.55 6.39
CA ALA A 23 -8.75 5.83 4.97
C ALA A 23 -10.21 5.57 4.59
N LYS A 24 -10.88 6.57 4.00
CA LYS A 24 -12.32 6.48 3.64
C LYS A 24 -12.55 6.45 2.13
N ARG A 25 -11.54 6.82 1.34
CA ARG A 25 -11.60 6.80 -0.12
C ARG A 25 -10.50 5.89 -0.67
N PRO A 26 -10.69 5.28 -1.86
CA PRO A 26 -9.67 4.42 -2.46
C PRO A 26 -8.33 5.15 -2.66
N HIS A 27 -8.37 6.41 -3.11
CA HIS A 27 -7.18 7.27 -3.22
C HIS A 27 -6.46 7.50 -1.87
N ASP A 28 -7.17 7.53 -0.74
CA ASP A 28 -6.53 7.66 0.57
C ASP A 28 -5.70 6.41 0.88
N VAL A 29 -6.19 5.22 0.52
CA VAL A 29 -5.49 3.95 0.69
C VAL A 29 -4.19 3.91 -0.11
N VAL A 30 -4.25 4.32 -1.39
CA VAL A 30 -3.07 4.44 -2.26
C VAL A 30 -1.99 5.33 -1.61
N ASN A 31 -2.40 6.50 -1.11
CA ASN A 31 -1.49 7.43 -0.43
C ASN A 31 -0.91 6.86 0.87
N VAL A 32 -1.71 6.14 1.65
CA VAL A 32 -1.25 5.50 2.89
C VAL A 32 -0.18 4.45 2.57
N PHE A 33 -0.42 3.59 1.57
CA PHE A 33 0.54 2.58 1.15
C PHE A 33 1.86 3.20 0.65
N ALA A 34 1.79 4.19 -0.25
CA ALA A 34 2.97 4.82 -0.82
C ALA A 34 3.81 5.52 0.26
N LYS A 35 3.17 6.29 1.15
CA LYS A 35 3.85 6.98 2.26
C LYS A 35 4.45 6.01 3.27
N TYR A 36 3.72 4.95 3.62
CA TYR A 36 4.24 3.92 4.50
C TYR A 36 5.48 3.28 3.92
N THR A 37 5.41 2.87 2.65
CA THR A 37 6.52 2.20 1.95
C THR A 37 7.74 3.10 1.89
N LEU A 38 7.57 4.37 1.53
CA LEU A 38 8.67 5.35 1.57
C LEU A 38 9.29 5.46 2.97
N ASN A 39 8.48 5.65 4.00
CA ASN A 39 8.96 5.82 5.38
C ASN A 39 9.68 4.57 5.90
N PHE A 40 9.16 3.39 5.55
CA PHE A 40 9.79 2.12 5.84
C PHE A 40 11.16 2.03 5.16
N LEU A 41 11.22 2.28 3.85
CA LEU A 41 12.45 2.22 3.07
C LEU A 41 13.49 3.25 3.53
N LYS A 42 13.07 4.46 3.92
CA LYS A 42 13.95 5.47 4.53
C LYS A 42 14.57 5.01 5.85
N LYS A 43 13.81 4.30 6.69
CA LYS A 43 14.35 3.71 7.93
C LYS A 43 15.34 2.59 7.64
N THR A 44 15.07 1.81 6.59
CA THR A 44 15.92 0.66 6.22
C THR A 44 17.20 1.08 5.47
N PHE A 45 17.11 2.09 4.62
CA PHE A 45 18.18 2.55 3.72
C PHE A 45 18.30 4.09 3.71
N PRO A 46 18.64 4.71 4.86
CA PRO A 46 18.59 6.17 5.03
C PRO A 46 19.48 6.93 4.04
N ASP A 47 20.59 6.32 3.60
CA ASP A 47 21.54 6.96 2.68
C ASP A 47 21.18 6.80 1.20
N LYS A 48 20.20 5.94 0.88
CA LYS A 48 19.80 5.63 -0.51
C LYS A 48 18.42 6.18 -0.88
N ILE A 49 17.54 6.40 0.09
CA ILE A 49 16.13 6.71 -0.14
C ILE A 49 15.81 8.14 0.31
N THR A 50 15.30 8.94 -0.63
CA THR A 50 14.88 10.34 -0.46
C THR A 50 13.37 10.51 -0.67
N ASP A 51 12.81 11.67 -0.33
CA ASP A 51 11.37 11.94 -0.53
C ASP A 51 10.91 11.86 -1.99
N GLU A 52 11.81 12.14 -2.94
CA GLU A 52 11.53 12.05 -4.37
C GLU A 52 11.13 10.63 -4.81
N HIS A 53 11.59 9.62 -4.05
CA HIS A 53 11.29 8.23 -4.37
C HIS A 53 9.82 7.85 -4.19
N LEU A 54 9.03 8.69 -3.51
CA LEU A 54 7.59 8.50 -3.39
C LEU A 54 6.92 8.34 -4.75
N ASN A 55 7.39 9.08 -5.76
CA ASN A 55 6.80 9.10 -7.09
C ASN A 55 6.99 7.78 -7.85
N TYR A 56 7.89 6.91 -7.41
CA TYR A 56 8.17 5.62 -8.04
C TYR A 56 7.55 4.44 -7.29
N ILE A 57 6.68 4.71 -6.30
CA ILE A 57 5.95 3.69 -5.56
C ILE A 57 4.54 3.64 -6.12
N VAL A 58 4.22 2.57 -6.86
CA VAL A 58 2.91 2.43 -7.51
C VAL A 58 2.11 1.34 -6.81
N PHE A 59 0.95 1.73 -6.30
CA PHE A 59 -0.08 0.79 -5.89
C PHE A 59 -0.95 0.45 -7.10
N ASP A 60 -1.18 -0.84 -7.31
CA ASP A 60 -1.99 -1.34 -8.42
C ASP A 60 -2.81 -2.54 -7.91
N GLU A 61 -4.11 -2.31 -7.71
CA GLU A 61 -5.02 -3.32 -7.19
C GLU A 61 -5.24 -4.50 -8.12
N GLU A 62 -4.98 -4.36 -9.42
CA GLU A 62 -5.18 -5.42 -10.41
C GLU A 62 -4.02 -6.42 -10.39
N LEU A 63 -2.83 -5.99 -9.94
CA LEU A 63 -1.69 -6.89 -9.78
C LEU A 63 -1.86 -7.86 -8.61
N GLU A 64 -1.29 -9.06 -8.76
CA GLU A 64 -1.28 -10.08 -7.71
C GLU A 64 -0.62 -9.56 -6.43
N GLU A 65 0.53 -8.90 -6.59
CA GLU A 65 1.30 -8.34 -5.48
C GLU A 65 0.68 -7.06 -4.91
N GLY A 66 -0.20 -6.39 -5.67
CA GLY A 66 -0.86 -5.15 -5.27
C GLY A 66 -0.01 -3.88 -5.45
N TYR A 67 1.22 -4.01 -5.97
CA TYR A 67 2.15 -2.88 -6.16
C TYR A 67 3.28 -3.24 -7.12
N TYR A 68 3.98 -2.20 -7.59
CA TYR A 68 5.29 -2.30 -8.21
C TYR A 68 6.11 -1.03 -7.92
N PHE A 69 7.40 -1.08 -8.26
CA PHE A 69 8.29 0.07 -8.20
C PHE A 69 8.76 0.45 -9.60
N GLU A 70 8.73 1.74 -9.89
CA GLU A 70 9.33 2.30 -11.10
C GLU A 70 10.81 2.63 -10.87
N GLU A 71 11.50 2.93 -11.97
CA GLU A 71 12.88 3.38 -11.92
C GLU A 71 12.97 4.87 -11.55
N PRO A 72 13.96 5.28 -10.73
CA PRO A 72 15.16 4.54 -10.33
C PRO A 72 15.02 3.71 -9.04
N LEU A 73 13.86 3.73 -8.38
CA LEU A 73 13.69 3.08 -7.07
C LEU A 73 13.87 1.56 -7.16
N MET A 74 13.34 0.93 -8.22
CA MET A 74 13.48 -0.51 -8.40
C MET A 74 14.95 -0.95 -8.51
N ASN A 75 15.80 -0.21 -9.23
CA ASN A 75 17.23 -0.50 -9.29
C ASN A 75 17.92 -0.45 -7.93
N ILE A 76 17.50 0.45 -7.03
CA ILE A 76 18.04 0.54 -5.66
C ILE A 76 17.67 -0.70 -4.84
N LEU A 77 16.45 -1.21 -5.02
CA LEU A 77 15.90 -2.30 -4.21
C LEU A 77 16.19 -3.70 -4.77
N LYS A 78 16.67 -3.80 -6.02
CA LYS A 78 16.82 -5.07 -6.74
C LYS A 78 17.60 -6.13 -5.95
N GLU A 79 18.78 -5.78 -5.41
CA GLU A 79 19.58 -6.72 -4.60
C GLU A 79 18.82 -7.16 -3.34
N GLU A 80 18.12 -6.23 -2.70
CA GLU A 80 17.39 -6.50 -1.47
C GLU A 80 16.19 -7.42 -1.72
N PHE A 81 15.58 -7.34 -2.90
CA PHE A 81 14.51 -8.25 -3.31
C PHE A 81 14.98 -9.70 -3.45
N GLU A 82 16.25 -9.92 -3.78
CA GLU A 82 16.82 -11.26 -3.96
C GLU A 82 17.44 -11.82 -2.68
N THR A 83 17.85 -10.96 -1.75
CA THR A 83 18.71 -11.33 -0.62
C THR A 83 18.10 -11.11 0.77
N SER A 84 16.85 -10.66 0.85
CA SER A 84 16.22 -10.26 2.12
C SER A 84 14.74 -10.68 2.25
N ASP A 85 14.16 -10.39 3.42
CA ASP A 85 12.72 -10.50 3.67
C ASP A 85 11.90 -9.27 3.21
N LEU A 86 12.53 -8.28 2.57
CA LEU A 86 11.89 -7.04 2.10
C LEU A 86 10.66 -7.31 1.19
N PRO A 87 10.72 -8.18 0.16
CA PRO A 87 9.55 -8.42 -0.69
C PRO A 87 8.37 -8.96 0.11
N SER A 88 8.62 -9.90 1.01
CA SER A 88 7.58 -10.52 1.84
C SER A 88 6.90 -9.50 2.76
N ILE A 89 7.67 -8.57 3.33
CA ILE A 89 7.14 -7.48 4.15
C ILE A 89 6.24 -6.55 3.33
N LEU A 90 6.73 -6.10 2.17
CA LEU A 90 6.01 -5.15 1.32
C LEU A 90 4.74 -5.77 0.72
N ARG A 91 4.81 -7.03 0.26
CA ARG A 91 3.64 -7.80 -0.21
C ARG A 91 2.55 -7.90 0.85
N LYS A 92 2.93 -8.21 2.09
CA LYS A 92 1.96 -8.27 3.20
C LYS A 92 1.25 -6.93 3.39
N LYS A 93 1.99 -5.82 3.28
CA LYS A 93 1.46 -4.47 3.46
C LYS A 93 0.62 -4.00 2.28
N ALA A 94 1.01 -4.35 1.06
CA ALA A 94 0.22 -4.12 -0.15
C ALA A 94 -1.09 -4.90 -0.10
N LYS A 95 -1.07 -6.16 0.37
CA LYS A 95 -2.30 -6.94 0.58
C LYS A 95 -3.27 -6.28 1.56
N GLU A 96 -2.78 -5.82 2.72
CA GLU A 96 -3.61 -5.08 3.69
C GLU A 96 -4.24 -3.82 3.05
N ALA A 97 -3.49 -3.08 2.23
CA ALA A 97 -4.02 -1.94 1.49
C ALA A 97 -5.06 -2.36 0.44
N LYS A 98 -4.78 -3.40 -0.35
CA LYS A 98 -5.70 -3.93 -1.38
C LYS A 98 -7.02 -4.40 -0.78
N ASP A 99 -6.99 -5.13 0.33
CA ASP A 99 -8.19 -5.56 1.04
C ASP A 99 -9.03 -4.35 1.48
N ARG A 100 -8.39 -3.31 2.00
CA ARG A 100 -9.07 -2.06 2.41
C ARG A 100 -9.62 -1.29 1.20
N TYR A 101 -8.86 -1.19 0.12
CA TYR A 101 -9.25 -0.52 -1.12
C TYR A 101 -10.53 -1.16 -1.68
N LEU A 102 -10.51 -2.48 -1.86
CA LEU A 102 -11.65 -3.24 -2.38
C LEU A 102 -12.87 -3.14 -1.46
N HIS A 103 -12.68 -3.14 -0.15
CA HIS A 103 -13.79 -2.93 0.79
C HIS A 103 -14.47 -1.56 0.58
N ILE A 104 -13.69 -0.49 0.39
CA ILE A 104 -14.25 0.86 0.17
C ILE A 104 -15.00 0.93 -1.16
N VAL A 105 -14.42 0.36 -2.23
CA VAL A 105 -15.06 0.33 -3.56
C VAL A 105 -16.40 -0.43 -3.50
N ASN A 106 -16.39 -1.64 -2.96
CA ASN A 106 -17.59 -2.48 -2.87
C ASN A 106 -18.70 -1.85 -2.00
N ASP A 107 -18.34 -1.16 -0.91
CA ASP A 107 -19.32 -0.48 -0.05
C ASP A 107 -19.94 0.75 -0.74
N ASN A 108 -19.15 1.49 -1.53
CA ASN A 108 -19.66 2.60 -2.34
C ASN A 108 -20.64 2.09 -3.41
N ASP A 109 -20.29 1.02 -4.13
CA ASP A 109 -21.17 0.42 -5.15
C ASP A 109 -22.51 -0.05 -4.56
N ARG A 110 -22.46 -0.65 -3.37
CA ARG A 110 -23.67 -1.07 -2.63
C ARG A 110 -24.55 0.12 -2.25
N THR A 111 -23.96 1.20 -1.78
CA THR A 111 -24.72 2.39 -1.38
C THR A 111 -25.31 3.14 -2.57
N GLU A 112 -24.64 3.15 -3.72
CA GLU A 112 -25.19 3.70 -4.96
C GLU A 112 -26.36 2.87 -5.50
N THR A 113 -26.23 1.55 -5.53
CA THR A 113 -27.29 0.63 -5.94
C THR A 113 -28.56 0.77 -5.07
N PHE A 114 -28.37 0.99 -3.76
CA PHE A 114 -29.49 1.24 -2.85
C PHE A 114 -30.18 2.60 -3.05
N ARG A 115 -29.47 3.64 -3.48
CA ARG A 115 -30.06 4.96 -3.79
C ARG A 115 -30.88 4.93 -5.08
N LEU A 116 -30.42 4.20 -6.09
CA LEU A 116 -31.11 4.07 -7.38
C LEU A 116 -32.41 3.25 -7.27
N SER A 117 -32.41 2.18 -6.46
CA SER A 117 -33.62 1.36 -6.24
C SER A 117 -34.72 2.09 -5.47
N ASN A 118 -34.39 3.02 -4.58
CA ASN A 118 -35.38 3.83 -3.85
C ASN A 118 -35.91 5.03 -4.66
N SER A 119 -35.17 5.52 -5.64
CA SER A 119 -35.61 6.61 -6.52
C SER A 119 -36.60 6.14 -7.59
N SER A 120 -36.67 4.84 -7.84
CA SER A 120 -37.52 4.21 -8.86
C SER A 120 -38.95 3.89 -8.36
N LYS A 121 -39.31 4.30 -7.13
CA LYS A 121 -40.63 4.06 -6.52
C LYS A 121 -41.58 5.27 -6.53
N ASN A 122 -41.20 6.36 -7.20
CA ASN A 122 -42.04 7.54 -7.34
C ASN A 122 -42.44 7.76 -8.81
N TYR A 123 -43.29 6.90 -9.36
CA TYR A 123 -44.16 7.20 -10.51
C TYR A 123 -45.42 6.34 -10.42
#